data_AF-A0A482ZN91-F1
#
_entry.id   AF-A0A482ZN91-F1
#
_cell.length_a   1.000
_cell.length_b   1.000
_cell.length_c   1.000
_cell.angle_alpha   90.00
_cell.angle_beta   90.00
_cell.angle_gamma   90.00
#
_symmetry.space_group_name_H-M   'P 1'
#
loop_
_entity.id
_entity.type
_entity.pdbx_description
1 polymer ?
#
loop_
_entity_poly.entity_id
_entity_poly.type
_entity_poly.pdbx_seq_one_letter_code
_entity_poly.pdbx_strand_id
1 'polypeptide(L)' 'MITDALAEDETLLGHLLTTAAKIATQEGFSEAFRLVVNNGKGAGQTVFHLHVHILAGRSLTWPPG' A
#
# COMPACT_ATOMS: atom_id res chain seq x y z
N MET A 1 -13.48 1.42 -0.31
CA MET A 1 -12.66 0.21 -0.56
C MET A 1 -11.89 0.41 -1.85
N ILE A 2 -10.84 -0.36 -2.16
CA ILE A 2 -10.16 -0.18 -3.46
C ILE A 2 -11.09 -0.59 -4.63
N THR A 3 -12.05 -1.48 -4.38
CA THR A 3 -13.10 -1.84 -5.34
C THR A 3 -14.13 -0.73 -5.60
N ASP A 4 -14.16 0.32 -4.77
CA ASP A 4 -15.11 1.42 -4.93
C ASP A 4 -14.51 2.59 -5.70
N ALA A 5 -13.21 2.51 -6.07
CA ALA A 5 -12.53 3.56 -6.81
C ALA A 5 -13.08 3.68 -8.24
N LEU A 6 -13.20 4.93 -8.70
CA LEU A 6 -13.69 5.30 -10.02
C LEU A 6 -12.54 5.86 -10.88
N ALA A 7 -12.81 6.08 -12.17
CA ALA A 7 -11.83 6.67 -13.09
C ALA A 7 -11.35 8.07 -12.63
N GLU A 8 -12.21 8.84 -11.97
CA GLU A 8 -11.85 10.15 -11.40
C GLU A 8 -10.84 10.05 -10.25
N ASP A 9 -10.73 8.89 -9.58
CA ASP A 9 -9.78 8.66 -8.51
C ASP A 9 -8.38 8.28 -9.02
N GLU A 10 -8.19 7.99 -10.31
CA GLU A 10 -6.92 7.47 -10.84
C GLU A 10 -5.72 8.37 -10.50
N THR A 11 -5.91 9.69 -10.59
CA THR A 11 -4.86 10.66 -10.21
C THR A 11 -4.54 10.60 -8.72
N LEU A 12 -5.56 10.48 -7.87
CA LEU A 12 -5.38 10.36 -6.42
C LEU A 12 -4.69 9.04 -6.05
N LEU A 13 -5.07 7.93 -6.69
CA LEU A 13 -4.44 6.63 -6.48
C LEU A 13 -2.97 6.63 -6.92
N GLY A 14 -2.65 7.25 -8.06
CA GLY A 14 -1.28 7.46 -8.49
C GLY A 14 -0.47 8.32 -7.50
N HIS A 15 -1.11 9.37 -6.96
CA HIS A 15 -0.51 10.20 -5.91
C HIS A 15 -0.23 9.40 -4.62
N LEU A 16 -1.12 8.48 -4.22
CA LEU A 16 -0.89 7.61 -3.07
C LEU A 16 0.34 6.70 -3.25
N LEU A 17 0.50 6.06 -4.41
CA LEU A 17 1.62 5.16 -4.68
C LEU A 17 2.97 5.91 -4.71
N THR A 18 3.01 7.07 -5.37
CA THR A 18 4.22 7.90 -5.43
C THR A 18 4.57 8.48 -4.06
N THR A 19 3.57 8.85 -3.26
CA THR A 19 3.76 9.28 -1.87
C THR A 19 4.30 8.15 -1.01
N ALA A 20 3.80 6.92 -1.16
CA ALA A 20 4.30 5.76 -0.42
C ALA A 20 5.79 5.48 -0.75
N ALA A 21 6.19 5.54 -2.03
CA ALA A 21 7.58 5.39 -2.44
C ALA A 21 8.49 6.51 -1.87
N LYS A 22 7.99 7.75 -1.84
CA LYS A 22 8.68 8.89 -1.21
C LYS A 22 8.89 8.65 0.28
N ILE A 23 7.86 8.21 1.01
CA ILE A 23 7.95 7.90 2.44
C ILE A 23 8.95 6.76 2.68
N ALA A 24 8.88 5.66 1.92
CA ALA A 24 9.83 4.55 2.05
C ALA A 24 11.29 5.01 1.84
N THR A 25 11.52 5.91 0.88
CA THR A 25 12.84 6.53 0.66
C THR A 25 13.28 7.40 1.83
N GLN A 26 12.38 8.23 2.37
CA GLN A 26 12.66 9.10 3.52
C GLN A 26 13.00 8.30 4.78
N GLU A 27 12.39 7.14 4.96
CA GLU A 27 12.63 6.22 6.07
C GLU A 27 13.87 5.31 5.86
N GLY A 28 14.62 5.50 4.76
CA GLY A 28 15.87 4.76 4.49
C GLY A 28 15.67 3.37 3.88
N PHE A 29 14.51 3.10 3.29
CA PHE A 29 14.15 1.81 2.69
C PHE A 29 13.97 1.85 1.17
N SER A 30 14.64 2.78 0.47
CA SER A 30 14.50 2.96 -0.99
C SER A 30 14.74 1.68 -1.79
N GLU A 31 15.68 0.84 -1.36
CA GLU A 31 16.09 -0.35 -2.10
C GLU A 31 15.16 -1.55 -1.92
N ALA A 32 14.40 -1.60 -0.81
CA ALA A 32 13.60 -2.78 -0.48
C ALA A 32 12.44 -2.46 0.48
N PHE A 33 11.22 -2.48 -0.06
CA PHE A 33 9.96 -2.42 0.68
C PHE A 33 8.84 -3.15 -0.09
N ARG A 34 7.71 -3.44 0.58
CA ARG A 34 6.49 -3.96 -0.05
C ARG A 34 5.32 -3.04 0.27
N LEU A 35 4.57 -2.68 -0.76
CA LEU A 35 3.27 -2.03 -0.61
C LEU A 35 2.17 -3.08 -0.57
N VAL A 36 1.19 -2.90 0.32
CA VAL A 36 0.02 -3.79 0.42
C VAL A 36 -1.25 -2.95 0.53
N VAL A 37 -2.24 -3.29 -0.29
CA VAL A 37 -3.61 -2.78 -0.20
C VAL A 37 -4.54 -3.98 0.00
N ASN A 38 -5.21 -4.04 1.14
CA ASN A 38 -6.16 -5.10 1.44
C ASN A 38 -7.57 -4.66 1.04
N ASN A 39 -8.34 -5.57 0.44
CA ASN A 39 -9.75 -5.34 0.13
C ASN A 39 -10.63 -6.38 0.82
N GLY A 40 -11.43 -5.94 1.76
CA GLY A 40 -12.40 -6.76 2.46
C GLY A 40 -11.80 -7.58 3.61
N LYS A 41 -12.71 -8.12 4.45
CA LYS A 41 -12.34 -8.82 5.69
C LYS A 41 -11.45 -10.04 5.45
N GLY A 42 -11.70 -10.80 4.37
CA GLY A 42 -10.94 -12.00 4.02
C GLY A 42 -9.48 -11.73 3.65
N ALA A 43 -9.18 -10.52 3.15
CA ALA A 43 -7.82 -10.05 2.90
C ALA A 43 -7.19 -9.35 4.13
N GLY A 44 -7.83 -9.42 5.31
CA GLY A 44 -7.33 -8.79 6.53
C GLY A 44 -7.60 -7.28 6.63
N GLN A 45 -8.52 -6.71 5.86
CA GLN A 45 -8.93 -5.32 6.06
C GLN A 45 -9.82 -5.19 7.30
N THR A 46 -9.36 -4.41 8.28
CA THR A 46 -10.07 -4.16 9.55
C THR A 46 -10.71 -2.77 9.61
N VAL A 47 -10.08 -1.77 8.97
CA VAL A 47 -10.61 -0.41 8.81
C VAL A 47 -11.07 -0.21 7.36
N PHE A 48 -12.34 0.12 7.18
CA PHE A 48 -13.00 0.26 5.88
C PHE A 48 -12.81 1.66 5.28
N HIS A 49 -11.54 2.09 5.24
CA HIS A 49 -11.05 3.28 4.55
C HIS A 49 -9.81 2.85 3.75
N LEU A 50 -9.63 3.39 2.54
CA LEU A 50 -8.49 3.02 1.70
C LEU A 50 -7.18 3.41 2.39
N HIS A 51 -6.22 2.48 2.45
CA HIS A 51 -4.90 2.73 2.99
C HIS A 51 -3.87 1.82 2.32
N VAL A 52 -2.63 2.32 2.19
CA VAL A 52 -1.49 1.59 1.64
C VAL A 52 -0.53 1.31 2.78
N HIS A 53 -0.25 0.04 3.07
CA HIS A 53 0.78 -0.34 4.02
C HIS A 53 2.16 -0.26 3.36
N ILE A 54 3.16 0.21 4.09
CA ILE A 54 4.57 0.13 3.71
C ILE A 54 5.25 -0.83 4.69
N LEU A 55 5.73 -1.97 4.19
CA LEU A 55 6.47 -2.95 4.99
C LEU A 55 7.93 -2.93 4.56
N ALA A 56 8.84 -2.68 5.50
CA ALA A 56 10.28 -2.60 5.25
C ALA A 56 11.09 -2.98 6.50
N GLY A 57 12.42 -2.88 6.43
CA GLY A 57 13.33 -3.09 7.57
C GLY A 57 13.59 -4.55 7.95
N ARG A 58 13.10 -5.51 7.17
CA ARG A 58 13.34 -6.95 7.35
C ARG A 58 13.15 -7.70 6.03
N SER A 59 13.65 -8.93 5.96
CA SER A 59 13.31 -9.84 4.87
C SER A 59 11.80 -10.10 4.84
N LEU A 60 11.21 -9.97 3.66
CA LEU A 60 9.80 -10.24 3.42
C LEU A 60 9.66 -11.58 2.70
N THR A 61 8.84 -12.46 3.25
CA THR A 61 8.62 -13.81 2.71
C THR A 61 7.60 -13.82 1.58
N TRP A 62 7.52 -14.96 0.91
CA TRP A 62 6.51 -15.30 -0.09
C TRP A 62 5.87 -16.64 0.28
N PRO A 63 4.53 -16.80 0.26
CA PRO A 63 3.52 -15.79 -0.14
C PRO A 63 3.43 -14.60 0.85
N PRO A 64 2.87 -13.45 0.41
CA PRO A 64 2.85 -12.20 1.18
C PRO A 64 1.70 -12.17 2.20
N GLY A 65 1.65 -13.18 3.07
CA GLY A 65 0.45 -13.58 3.79
C GLY A 65 -0.05 -14.93 3.28
#